data_AF-A0A0R1SB51-F1
#
_entry.id   AF-A0A0R1SB51-F1
#
_cell.length_a   1.000
_cell.length_b   1.000
_cell.length_c   1.000
_cell.angle_alpha   90.00
_cell.angle_beta   90.00
_cell.angle_gamma   90.00
#
_symmetry.space_group_name_H-M   'P 1'
#
loop_
_entity.id
_entity.type
_entity.pdbx_description
1 polymer ?
#
loop_
_entity_poly.entity_id
_entity_poly.type
_entity_poly.pdbx_seq_one_letter_code
_entity_poly.pdbx_strand_id
1 'polypeptide(L)'
;MITLGAMREEIKQLHAALNTGQSIYVETTLSGQGKAQLNLIERAHQNGFEVTLLYVALKNKKVAINWVHERVKKGGHGVPDEVVKKRYNQSNHNLAAVAFKADNVVIFDNS
;
A
#
# COMPACT_ATOMS: atom_id res chain seq x y z
N MET A 1 1.98 14.65 6.06
CA MET A 1 2.18 13.77 7.22
C MET A 1 0.79 13.47 7.78
N ILE A 2 0.29 12.25 7.59
CA ILE A 2 -0.99 11.86 8.23
C ILE A 2 -0.75 11.94 9.73
N THR A 3 -1.61 12.65 10.45
CA THR A 3 -1.48 12.77 11.91
C THR A 3 -1.74 11.41 12.55
N LEU A 4 -1.12 11.12 13.70
CA LEU A 4 -1.36 9.87 14.43
C LEU A 4 -2.86 9.66 14.76
N GLY A 5 -3.63 10.73 14.90
CA GLY A 5 -5.07 10.70 15.09
C GLY A 5 -5.82 10.17 13.87
N ALA A 6 -5.52 10.68 12.68
CA ALA A 6 -6.14 10.22 11.43
C ALA A 6 -5.83 8.75 11.14
N MET A 7 -4.59 8.29 11.36
CA MET A 7 -4.22 6.89 11.19
C MET A 7 -5.01 5.96 12.14
N ARG A 8 -5.21 6.36 13.40
CA ARG A 8 -5.98 5.57 14.36
C ARG A 8 -7.45 5.46 13.96
N GLU A 9 -8.00 6.54 13.40
CA GLU A 9 -9.40 6.56 12.96
C GLU A 9 -9.61 5.67 11.73
N GLU A 10 -8.71 5.71 10.74
CA GLU A 10 -8.75 4.79 9.59
C GLU A 10 -8.73 3.32 10.03
N ILE A 11 -7.89 2.95 11.01
CA ILE A 11 -7.83 1.57 11.53
C ILE A 11 -9.14 1.18 12.22
N LYS A 12 -9.77 2.10 12.95
CA LYS A 12 -11.09 1.84 13.57
C LYS A 12 -12.16 1.60 12.52
N GLN A 13 -12.21 2.44 11.50
CA GLN A 13 -13.17 2.30 10.40
C GLN A 13 -12.94 0.99 9.64
N LEU A 14 -11.68 0.61 9.41
CA LEU A 14 -11.31 -0.68 8.84
C LEU A 14 -11.88 -1.85 9.64
N HIS A 15 -11.66 -1.85 10.95
CA HIS A 15 -12.18 -2.91 11.81
C HIS A 15 -13.71 -2.92 11.89
N ALA A 16 -14.35 -1.75 11.91
CA ALA A 16 -15.81 -1.65 11.91
C ALA A 16 -16.39 -2.25 10.62
N ALA A 17 -15.86 -1.86 9.46
CA ALA A 17 -16.31 -2.36 8.16
C ALA A 17 -16.13 -3.88 8.02
N LEU A 18 -14.98 -4.42 8.46
CA LEU A 18 -14.75 -5.87 8.47
C LEU A 18 -15.78 -6.61 9.33
N ASN A 19 -16.15 -6.05 10.49
CA ASN A 19 -17.10 -6.70 11.39
C ASN A 19 -18.56 -6.56 10.90
N THR A 20 -18.89 -5.53 10.12
CA THR A 20 -20.25 -5.28 9.63
C THR A 20 -20.49 -5.81 8.21
N GLY A 21 -19.48 -6.42 7.57
CA GLY A 21 -19.58 -6.88 6.19
C GLY A 21 -19.61 -5.76 5.15
N GLN A 22 -19.21 -4.54 5.53
CA GLN A 22 -19.21 -3.38 4.63
C GLN A 22 -17.94 -3.37 3.78
N SER A 23 -18.09 -3.22 2.45
CA SER A 23 -16.96 -3.08 1.54
C SER A 23 -16.05 -1.91 1.92
N ILE A 24 -14.75 -2.13 1.84
CA ILE A 24 -13.73 -1.15 2.23
C ILE A 24 -12.47 -1.31 1.38
N TYR A 25 -11.67 -0.24 1.28
CA TYR A 25 -10.35 -0.27 0.68
C TYR A 25 -9.30 0.29 1.65
N VAL A 26 -8.06 -0.13 1.49
CA VAL A 26 -6.91 0.39 2.24
C VAL A 26 -5.81 0.75 1.25
N GLU A 27 -5.37 2.00 1.27
CA GLU A 27 -4.23 2.45 0.48
C GLU A 27 -2.92 2.19 1.24
N THR A 28 -1.93 1.64 0.55
CA THR A 28 -0.60 1.44 1.12
C THR A 28 0.47 1.51 0.05
N THR A 29 1.65 1.98 0.43
CA THR A 29 2.87 1.87 -0.40
C THR A 29 3.42 0.45 -0.45
N LEU A 30 2.87 -0.46 0.36
CA LEU A 30 3.35 -1.83 0.57
C LEU A 30 4.80 -1.90 1.07
N SER A 31 5.41 -0.80 1.48
CA SER A 31 6.81 -0.74 1.91
C SER A 31 7.01 -0.93 3.42
N GLY A 32 5.97 -1.35 4.14
CA GLY A 32 6.03 -1.68 5.58
C GLY A 32 6.57 -3.09 5.80
N GLN A 33 6.34 -3.65 7.01
CA GLN A 33 6.78 -5.00 7.36
C GLN A 33 6.01 -6.14 6.64
N GLY A 34 5.07 -5.84 5.74
CA GLY A 34 4.25 -6.81 4.99
C GLY A 34 3.22 -7.57 5.84
N LYS A 35 3.60 -7.94 7.07
CA LYS A 35 2.77 -8.66 8.05
C LYS A 35 1.42 -7.99 8.32
N ALA A 36 1.38 -6.66 8.34
CA ALA A 36 0.13 -5.92 8.53
C ALA A 36 -0.89 -6.21 7.42
N GLN A 37 -0.45 -6.22 6.16
CA GLN A 37 -1.29 -6.53 5.00
C GLN A 37 -1.69 -8.00 5.00
N LEU A 38 -0.76 -8.92 5.28
CA LEU A 38 -1.07 -10.36 5.34
C LEU A 38 -2.14 -10.67 6.40
N ASN A 39 -1.99 -10.11 7.62
CA ASN A 39 -2.97 -10.27 8.69
C ASN A 39 -4.32 -9.65 8.34
N LEU A 40 -4.32 -8.52 7.61
CA LEU A 40 -5.54 -7.86 7.19
C LEU A 40 -6.32 -8.72 6.19
N ILE A 41 -5.63 -9.31 5.21
CA ILE A 41 -6.23 -10.21 4.22
C ILE A 41 -6.81 -11.44 4.91
N GLU A 42 -6.05 -12.07 5.80
CA GLU A 42 -6.52 -13.22 6.56
C GLU A 42 -7.79 -12.90 7.37
N ARG A 43 -7.83 -11.73 8.03
CA ARG A 43 -9.03 -11.29 8.75
C ARG A 43 -10.20 -11.01 7.82
N ALA A 44 -9.96 -10.43 6.65
CA ALA A 44 -11.01 -10.20 5.66
C ALA A 44 -11.63 -11.52 5.20
N HIS A 45 -10.81 -12.52 4.87
CA HIS A 45 -11.26 -13.87 4.53
C HIS A 45 -12.06 -14.52 5.65
N GLN A 46 -11.62 -14.41 6.91
CA GLN A 46 -12.35 -14.92 8.08
C GLN A 46 -13.74 -14.26 8.24
N ASN A 47 -13.93 -13.05 7.73
CA ASN A 47 -15.22 -12.34 7.74
C ASN A 47 -16.00 -12.51 6.42
N GLY A 48 -15.58 -13.43 5.54
CA GLY A 48 -16.29 -13.76 4.30
C GLY A 48 -16.09 -12.75 3.16
N PHE A 49 -15.06 -11.90 3.23
CA PHE A 49 -14.74 -10.97 2.15
C PHE A 49 -13.91 -11.65 1.06
N GLU A 50 -14.10 -11.18 -0.17
CA GLU A 50 -13.16 -11.34 -1.28
C GLU A 50 -12.17 -10.17 -1.28
N VAL A 51 -10.89 -10.46 -1.54
CA VAL A 51 -9.79 -9.50 -1.50
C VAL A 51 -9.21 -9.32 -2.89
N THR A 52 -9.27 -8.09 -3.39
CA THR A 52 -8.59 -7.68 -4.63
C THR A 52 -7.38 -6.80 -4.32
N LEU A 53 -6.19 -7.23 -4.76
CA LEU A 53 -4.98 -6.43 -4.74
C LEU A 53 -4.85 -5.64 -6.05
N LEU A 54 -4.88 -4.32 -5.94
CA LEU A 54 -4.51 -3.41 -7.02
C LEU A 54 -3.10 -2.88 -6.75
N TYR A 55 -2.14 -3.21 -7.60
CA TYR A 55 -0.74 -2.80 -7.45
C TYR A 55 -0.29 -1.96 -8.63
N VAL A 56 0.29 -0.77 -8.36
CA VAL A 56 0.86 0.10 -9.38
C VAL A 56 2.38 -0.01 -9.33
N ALA A 57 2.95 -0.68 -10.33
CA ALA A 57 4.37 -0.90 -10.49
C ALA A 57 5.03 0.24 -11.27
N LEU A 58 6.34 0.41 -11.01
CA LEU A 58 7.23 1.24 -11.81
C LEU A 58 8.40 0.40 -12.29
N LYS A 59 8.92 0.73 -13.47
CA LYS A 59 10.00 0.01 -14.16
C LYS A 59 11.26 -0.09 -13.32
N ASN A 60 11.56 0.95 -12.54
CA ASN A 60 12.69 0.96 -11.62
C ASN A 60 12.61 2.09 -10.59
N LYS A 61 13.45 1.99 -9.55
CA LYS A 61 13.61 3.02 -8.50
C LYS A 61 14.00 4.40 -9.01
N LYS A 62 14.66 4.53 -10.18
CA LYS A 62 15.06 5.83 -10.74
C LYS A 62 13.83 6.61 -11.22
N VAL A 63 12.84 5.94 -11.80
CA VAL A 63 11.56 6.57 -12.17
C VAL A 63 10.86 7.15 -10.94
N ALA A 64 10.78 6.36 -9.86
CA ALA A 64 10.18 6.81 -8.60
C ALA A 64 10.87 8.05 -8.01
N ILE A 65 12.21 8.08 -8.02
CA ILE A 65 13.01 9.23 -7.58
C ILE A 65 12.72 10.46 -8.44
N ASN A 66 12.75 10.31 -9.77
CA ASN A 66 12.50 11.41 -10.70
C ASN A 66 11.11 12.02 -10.47
N TRP A 67 10.07 11.21 -10.25
CA TRP A 67 8.73 11.73 -9.95
C TRP A 67 8.67 12.54 -8.65
N VAL A 68 9.39 12.11 -7.62
CA VAL A 68 9.52 12.90 -6.38
C VAL A 68 10.20 14.23 -6.67
N HIS A 69 11.29 14.24 -7.45
CA HIS A 69 11.98 15.47 -7.83
C HIS A 69 11.09 16.41 -8.64
N GLU A 70 10.35 15.90 -9.63
CA GLU A 70 9.41 16.69 -10.42
C GLU A 70 8.28 17.28 -9.56
N ARG A 71 7.76 16.52 -8.58
CA ARG A 71 6.77 17.02 -7.63
C ARG A 71 7.35 18.13 -6.74
N VAL A 72 8.61 17.98 -6.28
CA VAL A 72 9.29 18.99 -5.47
C VAL A 72 9.50 20.28 -6.26
N LYS A 73 9.91 20.19 -7.54
CA LYS A 73 10.02 21.36 -8.43
C LYS A 73 8.69 22.12 -8.56
N LYS A 74 7.56 21.41 -8.48
CA LYS A 74 6.20 21.99 -8.49
C LYS A 74 5.72 22.48 -7.11
N GLY A 75 6.60 22.57 -6.11
CA GLY A 75 6.29 23.07 -4.77
C GLY A 75 5.82 22.01 -3.77
N GLY A 76 5.92 20.72 -4.09
CA GLY A 76 5.57 19.64 -3.17
C GLY A 76 6.66 19.30 -2.13
N HIS A 77 6.30 18.49 -1.13
CA HIS A 77 7.26 18.03 -0.11
C HIS A 77 8.25 16.99 -0.67
N GLY A 78 9.53 17.16 -0.32
CA GLY A 78 10.60 16.23 -0.69
C GLY A 78 10.67 15.00 0.20
N VAL A 79 11.23 13.92 -0.33
CA VAL A 79 11.58 12.72 0.42
C VAL A 79 13.01 12.35 0.00
N PRO A 80 13.93 12.04 0.93
CA PRO A 80 15.29 11.66 0.55
C PRO A 80 15.30 10.44 -0.39
N ASP A 81 16.15 10.48 -1.41
CA ASP A 81 16.24 9.42 -2.42
C ASP A 81 16.45 8.02 -1.80
N GLU A 82 17.26 7.92 -0.73
CA GLU A 82 17.48 6.65 -0.03
C GLU A 82 16.20 6.10 0.62
N VAL A 83 15.31 6.97 1.10
CA VAL A 83 14.01 6.55 1.60
C VAL A 83 13.13 6.05 0.46
N VAL A 84 13.15 6.73 -0.69
CA VAL A 84 12.40 6.29 -1.89
C VAL A 84 12.90 4.93 -2.37
N LYS A 85 14.22 4.73 -2.47
CA LYS A 85 14.85 3.46 -2.86
C LYS A 85 14.48 2.33 -1.90
N LYS A 86 14.57 2.58 -0.57
CA LYS A 86 14.20 1.61 0.45
C LYS A 86 12.73 1.20 0.31
N ARG A 87 11.84 2.17 0.12
CA ARG A 87 10.41 1.90 -0.03
C ARG A 87 10.09 1.10 -1.29
N TYR A 88 10.69 1.47 -2.41
CA TYR A 88 10.55 0.75 -3.69
C TYR A 88 10.95 -0.72 -3.52
N ASN A 89 12.13 -0.99 -2.97
CA ASN A 89 12.62 -2.35 -2.79
C ASN A 89 11.72 -3.16 -1.85
N GLN A 90 11.29 -2.57 -0.73
CA GLN A 90 10.45 -3.27 0.24
C GLN A 90 9.05 -3.56 -0.32
N SER A 91 8.48 -2.62 -1.08
CA SER A 91 7.20 -2.79 -1.77
C SER A 91 7.24 -3.97 -2.74
N ASN A 92 8.25 -4.01 -3.61
CA ASN A 92 8.45 -5.12 -4.55
C ASN A 92 8.70 -6.46 -3.84
N HIS A 93 9.45 -6.46 -2.75
CA HIS A 93 9.70 -7.67 -1.96
C HIS A 93 8.41 -8.23 -1.35
N ASN A 94 7.57 -7.36 -0.79
CA ASN A 94 6.32 -7.75 -0.14
C ASN A 94 5.24 -8.16 -1.14
N LEU A 95 5.29 -7.65 -2.38
CA LEU A 95 4.29 -7.90 -3.43
C LEU A 95 3.99 -9.38 -3.61
N ALA A 96 5.02 -10.23 -3.75
CA ALA A 96 4.83 -11.65 -4.01
C ALA A 96 3.99 -12.34 -2.92
N ALA A 97 4.31 -12.08 -1.65
CA ALA A 97 3.61 -12.70 -0.52
C ALA A 97 2.15 -12.21 -0.39
N VAL A 98 1.93 -10.91 -0.64
CA VAL A 98 0.59 -10.31 -0.53
C VAL A 98 -0.28 -10.69 -1.72
N ALA A 99 0.28 -10.69 -2.93
CA ALA A 99 -0.41 -11.15 -4.15
C ALA A 99 -0.83 -12.62 -4.02
N PHE A 100 0.01 -13.48 -3.46
CA PHE A 100 -0.32 -14.89 -3.24
C PHE A 100 -1.50 -15.11 -2.28
N LYS A 101 -1.77 -14.15 -1.39
CA LYS A 101 -2.87 -14.22 -0.42
C LYS A 101 -4.14 -13.54 -0.91
N ALA A 102 -4.09 -12.70 -1.93
CA ALA A 102 -5.28 -12.06 -2.49
C ALA A 102 -6.03 -13.01 -3.42
N ASP A 103 -7.35 -12.85 -3.52
CA ASP A 103 -8.19 -13.65 -4.42
C ASP A 103 -8.04 -13.17 -5.86
N ASN A 104 -7.94 -11.86 -6.05
CA ASN A 104 -7.66 -11.23 -7.34
C ASN A 104 -6.44 -10.33 -7.25
N VAL A 105 -5.62 -10.34 -8.30
CA VAL A 105 -4.44 -9.49 -8.41
C VAL A 105 -4.45 -8.78 -9.75
N VAL A 106 -4.40 -7.45 -9.72
CA VAL A 106 -4.23 -6.61 -10.90
C VAL A 106 -2.99 -5.76 -10.72
N ILE A 107 -2.06 -5.87 -11.66
CA ILE A 107 -0.82 -5.10 -11.68
C ILE A 107 -0.87 -4.14 -12.86
N PHE A 108 -0.73 -2.85 -12.57
CA PHE A 108 -0.60 -1.79 -13.55
C PHE A 108 0.86 -1.38 -13.67
N ASP A 109 1.40 -1.30 -14.89
CA ASP A 109 2.67 -0.64 -15.15
C ASP A 109 2.40 0.84 -15.45
N ASN A 110 3.03 1.73 -14.69
CA ASN A 110 2.87 3.18 -14.81
C ASN A 110 4.20 3.87 -15.18
N SER A 111 4.98 3.25 -16.04
CA SER A 111 6.34 3.69 -16.43
C SER A 111 6.41 4.37 -17.78
#